data_AF-A0A839JXV5-F1
#
_entry.id   AF-A0A839JXV5-F1
#
_cell.length_a   1.000
_cell.length_b   1.000
_cell.length_c   1.000
_cell.angle_alpha   90.00
_cell.angle_beta   90.00
_cell.angle_gamma   90.00
#
_symmetry.space_group_name_H-M   'P 1'
#
loop_
_entity.id
_entity.type
_entity.pdbx_description
1 polymer ?
#
loop_
_entity_poly.entity_id
_entity_poly.type
_entity_poly.pdbx_seq_one_letter_code
_entity_poly.pdbx_strand_id
1 'polypeptide(L)'
;MDLKKPLEFNEQINRLRDHGMIINCEEKALNILRKINYYRFTGYALQFRVNPQDSNYVEGTTFESVHNLYIVDEHLRDLFRMYIEKAEVYYRTQIAYGFSINKCLDAPHDQHYDESNFYHKEGYNQVIDSFYREQNYYKDSLIVKHHKNKYASKMPLWKQINVRSKKQERHSIISTYLDHFIIKNVKIKSDFSLLEVSVIDEVNVWNI
;
A
#
# COMPACT_ATOMS: atom_id res chain seq x y z
N MET A 1 -34.68 -4.43 -6.49
CA MET A 1 -34.25 -4.36 -5.08
C MET A 1 -33.68 -2.99 -4.85
N ASP A 2 -34.23 -2.26 -3.89
CA ASP A 2 -33.76 -0.92 -3.57
C ASP A 2 -32.61 -0.96 -2.56
N LEU A 3 -31.76 0.06 -2.60
CA LEU A 3 -30.69 0.22 -1.63
C LEU A 3 -31.26 0.56 -0.25
N LYS A 4 -30.51 0.20 0.80
CA LYS A 4 -30.90 0.52 2.18
C LYS A 4 -30.89 2.03 2.40
N LYS A 5 -31.90 2.53 3.12
CA LYS A 5 -31.98 3.93 3.57
C LYS A 5 -30.76 4.26 4.46
N PRO A 6 -30.13 5.45 4.31
CA PRO A 6 -29.11 5.91 5.23
C PRO A 6 -29.68 6.07 6.65
N LEU A 7 -28.84 5.84 7.66
CA LEU A 7 -29.20 5.99 9.07
C LEU A 7 -28.49 7.20 9.66
N GLU A 8 -29.22 7.99 10.44
CA GLU A 8 -28.63 9.00 11.32
C GLU A 8 -27.78 8.36 12.43
N PHE A 9 -26.87 9.11 13.04
CA PHE A 9 -25.97 8.56 14.06
C PHE A 9 -26.71 7.97 15.27
N ASN A 10 -27.82 8.58 15.70
CA ASN A 10 -28.64 8.03 16.78
C ASN A 10 -29.35 6.74 16.36
N GLU A 11 -29.83 6.66 15.12
CA GLU A 11 -30.43 5.43 14.56
C GLU A 11 -29.39 4.31 14.46
N GLN A 12 -28.14 4.64 14.17
CA GLN A 12 -27.03 3.69 14.17
C GLN A 12 -26.77 3.11 15.56
N ILE A 13 -26.77 3.94 16.61
CA ILE A 13 -26.64 3.50 18.00
C ILE A 13 -27.79 2.57 18.39
N ASN A 14 -29.02 2.97 18.10
CA ASN A 14 -30.20 2.16 18.41
C ASN A 14 -30.13 0.81 17.71
N ARG A 15 -29.74 0.79 16.43
CA ARG A 15 -29.56 -0.46 15.69
C ARG A 15 -28.53 -1.41 16.32
N LEU A 16 -27.44 -0.89 16.89
CA LEU A 16 -26.47 -1.72 17.60
C LEU A 16 -27.08 -2.33 18.86
N ARG A 17 -27.87 -1.55 19.61
CA ARG A 17 -28.60 -2.02 20.80
C ARG A 17 -29.66 -3.07 20.46
N ASP A 18 -30.41 -2.86 19.38
CA ASP A 18 -31.44 -3.79 18.90
C ASP A 18 -30.85 -5.17 18.58
N HIS A 19 -29.59 -5.22 18.19
CA HIS A 19 -28.83 -6.44 17.93
C HIS A 19 -28.08 -6.98 19.15
N GLY A 20 -28.30 -6.43 20.35
CA GLY A 20 -27.74 -6.93 21.60
C GLY A 20 -26.38 -6.36 21.99
N MET A 21 -25.89 -5.29 21.33
CA MET A 21 -24.64 -4.64 21.73
C MET A 21 -24.85 -3.74 22.95
N ILE A 22 -24.03 -3.93 23.97
CA ILE A 22 -24.00 -3.10 25.18
C ILE A 22 -23.24 -1.81 24.87
N ILE A 23 -23.87 -0.66 25.11
CA ILE A 23 -23.28 0.66 24.90
C ILE A 23 -23.28 1.41 26.24
N ASN A 24 -22.13 1.44 26.91
CA ASN A 24 -22.02 2.01 28.26
C ASN A 24 -22.11 3.54 28.27
N CYS A 25 -21.61 4.20 27.21
CA CYS A 25 -21.68 5.64 27.07
C CYS A 25 -22.06 6.04 25.64
N GLU A 26 -23.33 6.43 25.46
CA GLU A 26 -23.89 6.78 24.15
C GLU A 26 -23.18 7.97 23.50
N GLU A 27 -22.86 9.01 24.26
CA GLU A 27 -22.17 10.20 23.75
C GLU A 27 -20.79 9.85 23.16
N LYS A 28 -20.03 8.98 23.86
CA LYS A 28 -18.74 8.49 23.37
C LYS A 28 -18.92 7.66 22.10
N ALA A 29 -19.88 6.74 22.08
CA ALA A 29 -20.15 5.89 20.92
C ALA A 29 -20.55 6.72 19.69
N LEU A 30 -21.41 7.75 19.85
CA LEU A 30 -21.77 8.69 18.80
C LEU A 30 -20.55 9.43 18.25
N ASN A 31 -19.69 9.96 19.13
CA ASN A 31 -18.48 10.67 18.74
C ASN A 31 -17.49 9.76 17.99
N ILE A 32 -17.43 8.48 18.34
CA ILE A 32 -16.64 7.46 17.64
C ILE A 32 -17.22 7.17 16.26
N LEU A 33 -18.53 6.90 16.16
CA LEU A 33 -19.19 6.59 14.88
C LEU A 33 -19.13 7.75 13.87
N ARG A 34 -19.14 8.99 14.36
CA ARG A 34 -18.90 10.20 13.55
C ARG A 34 -17.53 10.21 12.86
N LYS A 35 -16.51 9.60 13.48
CA LYS A 35 -15.13 9.58 12.97
C LYS A 35 -14.84 8.36 12.11
N ILE A 36 -15.28 7.18 12.55
CA ILE A 36 -14.84 5.89 11.97
C ILE A 36 -15.77 5.37 10.87
N ASN A 37 -17.00 5.91 10.75
CA ASN A 37 -18.09 5.39 9.91
C ASN A 37 -18.66 4.05 10.44
N TYR A 38 -19.99 3.96 10.48
CA TYR A 38 -20.73 2.79 10.97
C TYR A 38 -20.35 1.48 10.29
N TYR A 39 -20.18 1.49 8.96
CA TYR A 39 -19.87 0.28 8.20
C TYR A 39 -18.47 -0.25 8.54
N ARG A 40 -17.50 0.65 8.70
CA ARG A 40 -16.14 0.27 9.13
C ARG A 40 -16.17 -0.31 10.54
N PHE A 41 -16.84 0.34 11.49
CA PHE A 41 -17.00 -0.14 12.86
C PHE A 41 -17.64 -1.54 12.89
N THR A 42 -18.79 -1.72 12.22
CA THR A 42 -19.52 -3.00 12.19
C THR A 42 -18.76 -4.11 11.47
N GLY A 43 -17.81 -3.80 10.59
CA GLY A 43 -16.85 -4.76 10.05
C GLY A 43 -16.03 -5.46 11.14
N TYR A 44 -15.59 -4.71 12.16
CA TYR A 44 -14.94 -5.27 13.35
C TYR A 44 -15.93 -5.87 14.35
N ALA A 45 -17.23 -5.75 14.13
CA ALA A 45 -18.23 -6.39 14.99
C ALA A 45 -18.59 -7.80 14.49
N LEU A 46 -18.18 -8.18 13.27
CA LEU A 46 -18.60 -9.43 12.62
C LEU A 46 -18.23 -10.68 13.41
N GLN A 47 -17.03 -10.73 14.00
CA GLN A 47 -16.59 -11.88 14.78
C GLN A 47 -17.26 -12.00 16.16
N PHE A 48 -18.05 -11.00 16.56
CA PHE A 48 -18.87 -11.05 17.78
C PHE A 48 -20.32 -11.46 17.49
N ARG A 49 -20.65 -11.87 16.25
CA ARG A 49 -22.00 -12.33 15.92
C ARG A 49 -22.23 -13.75 16.42
N VAL A 50 -23.46 -14.02 16.86
CA VAL A 50 -23.90 -15.39 17.24
C VAL A 50 -23.88 -16.31 16.02
N ASN A 51 -24.37 -15.82 14.88
CA ASN A 51 -24.35 -16.53 13.61
C ASN A 51 -23.85 -15.57 12.51
N PRO A 52 -22.95 -16.01 11.60
CA PRO A 52 -22.48 -15.18 10.49
C PRO A 52 -23.59 -14.58 9.62
N GLN A 53 -24.73 -15.25 9.51
CA GLN A 53 -25.87 -14.82 8.68
C GLN A 53 -26.83 -13.85 9.37
N ASP A 54 -26.71 -13.68 10.69
CA ASP A 54 -27.54 -12.77 11.49
C ASP A 54 -26.75 -11.51 11.86
N SER A 55 -27.43 -10.51 12.41
CA SER A 55 -26.85 -9.28 12.93
C SER A 55 -26.73 -9.28 14.46
N ASN A 56 -27.32 -10.25 15.16
CA ASN A 56 -27.30 -10.34 16.61
C ASN A 56 -25.90 -10.70 17.15
N TYR A 57 -25.48 -9.98 18.19
CA TYR A 57 -24.19 -10.15 18.85
C TYR A 57 -24.26 -11.14 20.00
N VAL A 58 -23.12 -11.78 20.29
CA VAL A 58 -22.96 -12.65 21.47
C VAL A 58 -23.20 -11.83 22.73
N GLU A 59 -23.89 -12.45 23.71
CA GLU A 59 -24.19 -11.83 24.99
C GLU A 59 -22.92 -11.25 25.65
N GLY A 60 -23.03 -10.04 26.21
CA GLY A 60 -21.90 -9.34 26.82
C GLY A 60 -21.01 -8.57 25.85
N THR A 61 -21.28 -8.60 24.53
CA THR A 61 -20.53 -7.79 23.55
C THR A 61 -20.75 -6.30 23.81
N THR A 62 -19.67 -5.59 24.14
CA THR A 62 -19.71 -4.14 24.36
C THR A 62 -19.19 -3.36 23.15
N PHE A 63 -19.70 -2.13 22.97
CA PHE A 63 -19.22 -1.20 21.96
C PHE A 63 -17.71 -0.93 22.13
N GLU A 64 -17.26 -0.78 23.37
CA GLU A 64 -15.86 -0.53 23.72
C GLU A 64 -14.96 -1.70 23.32
N SER A 65 -15.40 -2.94 23.47
CA SER A 65 -14.64 -4.13 23.03
C SER A 65 -14.44 -4.12 21.51
N VAL A 66 -15.48 -3.82 20.73
CA VAL A 66 -15.39 -3.72 19.26
C VAL A 66 -14.49 -2.55 18.85
N HIS A 67 -14.66 -1.39 19.50
CA HIS A 67 -13.85 -0.21 19.23
C HIS A 67 -12.37 -0.44 19.57
N ASN A 68 -12.07 -1.14 20.67
CA ASN A 68 -10.69 -1.44 21.03
C ASN A 68 -10.01 -2.33 19.98
N LEU A 69 -10.72 -3.30 19.40
CA LEU A 69 -10.19 -4.08 18.29
C LEU A 69 -9.86 -3.19 17.08
N TYR A 70 -10.75 -2.25 16.75
CA TYR A 70 -10.48 -1.25 15.70
C TYR A 70 -9.18 -0.48 15.96
N ILE A 71 -8.98 0.02 17.19
CA ILE A 71 -7.83 0.83 17.56
C ILE A 71 -6.52 0.02 17.49
N VAL A 72 -6.54 -1.23 17.96
CA VAL A 72 -5.37 -2.11 17.86
C VAL A 72 -4.98 -2.34 16.40
N ASP A 73 -5.95 -2.64 15.54
CA ASP A 73 -5.69 -2.83 14.11
C ASP A 73 -5.25 -1.52 13.40
N GLU A 74 -5.78 -0.36 13.80
CA GLU A 74 -5.29 0.95 13.35
C GLU A 74 -3.81 1.14 13.68
N HIS A 75 -3.40 0.92 14.94
CA HIS A 75 -2.00 1.03 15.35
C HIS A 75 -1.09 0.04 14.62
N LEU A 76 -1.55 -1.20 14.40
CA LEU A 76 -0.79 -2.19 13.63
C LEU A 76 -0.60 -1.75 12.19
N ARG A 77 -1.65 -1.24 11.53
CA ARG A 77 -1.54 -0.72 10.17
C ARG A 77 -0.58 0.45 10.07
N ASP A 78 -0.58 1.35 11.05
CA ASP A 78 0.33 2.50 11.06
C ASP A 78 1.78 2.06 11.27
N LEU A 79 2.01 1.07 12.15
CA LEU A 79 3.32 0.48 12.36
C LEU A 79 3.84 -0.19 11.08
N PHE A 80 3.04 -1.07 10.47
CA PHE A 80 3.41 -1.74 9.22
C PHE A 80 3.63 -0.73 8.08
N ARG A 81 2.83 0.34 8.03
CA ARG A 81 3.00 1.41 7.03
C ARG A 81 4.42 1.97 7.03
N MET A 82 4.88 2.34 8.22
CA MET A 82 6.18 2.96 8.40
C MET A 82 7.31 2.07 7.89
N TYR A 83 7.27 0.77 8.19
CA TYR A 83 8.33 -0.15 7.77
C TYR A 83 8.23 -0.54 6.29
N ILE A 84 7.01 -0.73 5.78
CA ILE A 84 6.80 -1.06 4.37
C ILE A 84 7.24 0.10 3.48
N GLU A 85 7.03 1.35 3.90
CA GLU A 85 7.51 2.53 3.16
C GLU A 85 9.05 2.53 3.03
N LYS A 86 9.77 2.25 4.12
CA LYS A 86 11.24 2.12 4.11
C LYS A 86 11.70 1.00 3.19
N ALA A 87 11.07 -0.18 3.30
CA ALA A 87 11.38 -1.32 2.45
C ALA A 87 11.11 -1.01 0.97
N GLU A 88 10.02 -0.32 0.64
CA GLU A 88 9.68 0.05 -0.73
C GLU A 88 10.72 1.00 -1.34
N VAL A 89 11.19 2.01 -0.60
CA VAL A 89 12.29 2.90 -1.05
C VAL A 89 13.57 2.11 -1.32
N TYR A 90 13.94 1.20 -0.41
CA TYR A 90 15.13 0.36 -0.57
C TYR A 90 15.03 -0.53 -1.82
N TYR A 91 13.97 -1.32 -1.96
CA TYR A 91 13.83 -2.25 -3.08
C TYR A 91 13.75 -1.53 -4.44
N ARG A 92 13.04 -0.40 -4.52
CA ARG A 92 13.02 0.41 -5.75
C ARG A 92 14.42 0.89 -6.13
N THR A 93 15.20 1.34 -5.15
CA THR A 93 16.59 1.74 -5.36
C THR A 93 17.42 0.57 -5.88
N GLN A 94 17.39 -0.58 -5.20
CA GLN A 94 18.18 -1.75 -5.58
C GLN A 94 17.83 -2.28 -6.97
N ILE A 95 16.55 -2.30 -7.34
CA ILE A 95 16.12 -2.75 -8.66
C ILE A 95 16.55 -1.79 -9.75
N ALA A 96 16.29 -0.50 -9.58
CA ALA A 96 16.65 0.49 -10.59
C ALA A 96 18.16 0.54 -10.77
N TYR A 97 18.92 0.51 -9.68
CA TYR A 97 20.38 0.46 -9.70
C TYR A 97 20.88 -0.83 -10.37
N GLY A 98 20.47 -1.99 -9.86
CA GLY A 98 20.91 -3.29 -10.33
C GLY A 98 20.61 -3.52 -11.80
N PHE A 99 19.41 -3.16 -12.27
CA PHE A 99 19.09 -3.24 -13.70
C PHE A 99 19.94 -2.27 -14.52
N SER A 100 20.06 -1.00 -14.07
CA SER A 100 20.79 0.03 -14.82
C SER A 100 22.27 -0.32 -15.00
N ILE A 101 22.95 -0.80 -13.96
CA ILE A 101 24.37 -1.18 -14.03
C ILE A 101 24.57 -2.45 -14.86
N ASN A 102 23.60 -3.37 -14.90
CA ASN A 102 23.74 -4.60 -15.69
C ASN A 102 23.35 -4.45 -17.16
N LYS A 103 22.48 -3.50 -17.51
CA LYS A 103 21.84 -3.42 -18.84
C LYS A 103 21.92 -2.07 -19.52
N CYS A 104 22.02 -0.98 -18.77
CA CYS A 104 21.90 0.38 -19.31
C CYS A 104 23.24 1.13 -19.37
N LEU A 105 24.38 0.43 -19.41
CA LEU A 105 25.70 1.09 -19.46
C LEU A 105 26.06 1.64 -20.84
N ASP A 106 25.54 1.05 -21.91
CA ASP A 106 25.81 1.53 -23.26
C ASP A 106 24.92 2.71 -23.61
N ALA A 107 25.46 3.73 -24.29
CA ALA A 107 24.67 4.84 -24.79
C ALA A 107 23.55 4.31 -25.72
N PRO A 108 22.31 4.83 -25.60
CA PRO A 108 21.91 6.04 -24.87
C PRO A 108 21.38 5.76 -23.44
N HIS A 109 21.72 4.62 -22.83
CA HIS A 109 21.35 4.21 -21.46
C HIS A 109 19.85 3.96 -21.25
N ASP A 110 19.16 3.53 -22.31
CA ASP A 110 17.71 3.36 -22.37
C ASP A 110 17.27 1.90 -22.60
N GLN A 111 18.17 0.93 -22.41
CA GLN A 111 17.95 -0.50 -22.64
C GLN A 111 16.85 -1.12 -21.76
N HIS A 112 16.40 -0.41 -20.72
CA HIS A 112 15.21 -0.76 -19.94
C HIS A 112 13.89 -0.56 -20.69
N TYR A 113 13.90 0.10 -21.85
CA TYR A 113 12.80 0.15 -22.82
C TYR A 113 12.88 -0.96 -23.88
N ASP A 114 13.89 -1.83 -23.83
CA ASP A 114 13.97 -2.97 -24.73
C ASP A 114 13.38 -4.20 -24.06
N GLU A 115 12.25 -4.68 -24.59
CA GLU A 115 11.57 -5.89 -24.15
C GLU A 115 12.51 -7.10 -24.10
N SER A 116 13.51 -7.18 -24.98
CA SER A 116 14.47 -8.28 -25.05
C SER A 116 15.23 -8.48 -23.73
N ASN A 117 15.41 -7.42 -22.94
CA ASN A 117 16.10 -7.46 -21.66
C ASN A 117 15.25 -8.00 -20.49
N PHE A 118 13.98 -8.31 -20.73
CA PHE A 118 13.06 -8.85 -19.73
C PHE A 118 12.78 -10.34 -19.97
N TYR A 119 12.77 -11.14 -18.91
CA TYR A 119 12.44 -12.57 -19.00
C TYR A 119 10.95 -12.81 -19.30
N HIS A 120 10.08 -11.97 -18.71
CA HIS A 120 8.63 -12.07 -18.86
C HIS A 120 8.09 -10.91 -19.67
N LYS A 121 7.72 -11.23 -20.91
CA LYS A 121 7.28 -10.29 -21.95
C LYS A 121 5.96 -9.60 -21.61
N GLU A 122 4.99 -10.37 -21.10
CA GLU A 122 3.72 -9.82 -20.62
C GLU A 122 3.92 -8.85 -19.46
N GLY A 123 4.81 -9.19 -18.52
CA GLY A 123 5.19 -8.31 -17.42
C GLY A 123 5.81 -7.01 -17.90
N TYR A 124 6.72 -7.08 -18.89
CA TYR A 124 7.30 -5.88 -19.52
C TYR A 124 6.22 -4.93 -20.06
N ASN A 125 5.21 -5.42 -20.76
CA ASN A 125 4.13 -4.56 -21.26
C ASN A 125 3.40 -3.85 -20.11
N GLN A 126 3.12 -4.56 -19.01
CA GLN A 126 2.52 -3.94 -17.82
C GLN A 126 3.42 -2.87 -17.20
N VAL A 127 4.74 -3.11 -17.14
CA VAL A 127 5.75 -2.15 -16.67
C VAL A 127 5.70 -0.87 -17.50
N ILE A 128 5.86 -1.00 -18.80
CA ILE A 128 5.96 0.14 -19.71
C ILE A 128 4.66 0.92 -19.77
N ASP A 129 3.51 0.23 -19.80
CA ASP A 129 2.21 0.88 -19.72
C ASP A 129 2.04 1.68 -18.42
N SER A 130 2.52 1.12 -17.30
CA SER A 130 2.50 1.84 -16.02
C SER A 130 3.36 3.10 -16.06
N PHE A 131 4.54 3.04 -16.67
CA PHE A 131 5.41 4.20 -16.83
C PHE A 131 4.77 5.28 -17.69
N TYR A 132 4.13 4.92 -18.80
CA TYR A 132 3.43 5.90 -19.64
C TYR A 132 2.24 6.53 -18.92
N ARG A 133 1.45 5.74 -18.20
CA ARG A 133 0.35 6.26 -17.37
C ARG A 133 0.85 7.27 -16.34
N GLU A 134 1.94 6.96 -15.65
CA GLU A 134 2.54 7.84 -14.65
C GLU A 134 3.12 9.11 -15.27
N GLN A 135 3.87 9.01 -16.36
CA GLN A 135 4.39 10.18 -17.08
C GLN A 135 3.28 11.11 -17.55
N ASN A 136 2.18 10.56 -18.06
CA ASN A 136 1.02 11.35 -18.47
C ASN A 136 0.33 12.01 -17.27
N TYR A 137 0.18 11.28 -16.16
CA TYR A 137 -0.38 11.82 -14.92
C TYR A 137 0.46 12.98 -14.37
N TYR A 138 1.78 12.85 -14.39
CA TYR A 138 2.74 13.85 -13.90
C TYR A 138 3.31 14.74 -15.03
N LYS A 139 2.61 14.87 -16.16
CA LYS A 139 3.06 15.62 -17.35
C LYS A 139 3.49 17.06 -17.06
N ASP A 140 2.90 17.64 -16.01
CA ASP A 140 3.16 19.02 -15.60
C ASP A 140 4.31 19.18 -14.62
N SER A 141 4.84 18.09 -14.08
CA SER A 141 5.99 18.11 -13.18
C SER A 141 7.26 18.56 -13.91
N LEU A 142 8.12 19.29 -13.20
CA LEU A 142 9.42 19.75 -13.74
C LEU A 142 10.26 18.59 -14.29
N ILE A 143 10.22 17.43 -13.62
CA ILE A 143 10.98 16.24 -14.02
C ILE A 143 10.47 15.73 -15.38
N VAL A 144 9.15 15.53 -15.54
CA VAL A 144 8.60 15.02 -16.80
C VAL A 144 8.74 16.04 -17.92
N LYS A 145 8.48 17.33 -17.68
CA LYS A 145 8.67 18.41 -18.67
C LYS A 145 10.11 18.46 -19.19
N HIS A 146 11.09 18.39 -18.29
CA HIS A 146 12.51 18.40 -18.68
C HIS A 146 12.84 17.24 -19.63
N HIS A 147 12.40 16.02 -19.31
CA HIS A 147 12.74 14.85 -20.13
C HIS A 147 11.91 14.75 -21.40
N LYS A 148 10.67 15.23 -21.39
CA LYS A 148 9.87 15.42 -22.60
C LYS A 148 10.58 16.33 -23.60
N ASN A 149 11.08 17.47 -23.14
CA ASN A 149 11.69 18.48 -24.00
C ASN A 149 13.13 18.14 -24.42
N LYS A 150 13.93 17.54 -23.53
CA LYS A 150 15.36 17.31 -23.77
C LYS A 150 15.70 15.91 -24.28
N TYR A 151 14.89 14.90 -23.95
CA TYR A 151 15.23 13.49 -24.17
C TYR A 151 14.10 12.71 -24.88
N ALA A 152 13.29 13.38 -25.70
CA ALA A 152 12.17 12.75 -26.43
C ALA A 152 11.24 11.91 -25.52
N SER A 153 10.98 12.41 -24.31
CA SER A 153 10.19 11.73 -23.27
C SER A 153 10.80 10.42 -22.73
N LYS A 154 12.07 10.14 -23.05
CA LYS A 154 12.83 9.06 -22.41
C LYS A 154 13.44 9.53 -21.10
N MET A 155 13.42 8.65 -20.11
CA MET A 155 13.95 8.91 -18.77
C MET A 155 14.79 7.72 -18.32
N PRO A 156 15.92 7.94 -17.62
CA PRO A 156 16.63 6.85 -16.96
C PRO A 156 15.72 6.14 -15.94
N LEU A 157 15.88 4.82 -15.80
CA LEU A 157 15.05 3.97 -14.94
C LEU A 157 14.98 4.47 -13.48
N TRP A 158 16.12 4.89 -12.91
CA TRP A 158 16.19 5.44 -11.55
C TRP A 158 15.43 6.75 -11.36
N LYS A 159 15.19 7.53 -12.43
CA LYS A 159 14.29 8.69 -12.36
C LYS A 159 12.84 8.26 -12.49
N GLN A 160 12.54 7.33 -13.39
CA GLN A 160 11.18 6.85 -13.62
C GLN A 160 10.56 6.27 -12.35
N ILE A 161 11.29 5.39 -11.65
CA ILE A 161 10.79 4.71 -10.46
C ILE A 161 10.44 5.67 -9.30
N ASN A 162 10.98 6.89 -9.34
CA ASN A 162 10.78 7.94 -8.34
C ASN A 162 9.73 8.99 -8.75
N VAL A 163 9.33 9.08 -10.02
CA VAL A 163 8.21 9.96 -10.44
C VAL A 163 6.91 9.57 -9.72
N ARG A 164 6.77 8.27 -9.42
CA ARG A 164 5.66 7.65 -8.68
C ARG A 164 5.41 8.22 -7.28
N SER A 165 6.44 8.68 -6.55
CA SER A 165 6.32 8.86 -5.08
C SER A 165 5.55 10.10 -4.62
N LYS A 166 5.34 11.11 -5.49
CA LYS A 166 4.82 12.43 -5.04
C LYS A 166 3.37 12.46 -4.56
N LYS A 167 2.57 11.40 -4.75
CA LYS A 167 1.18 11.33 -4.26
C LYS A 167 0.85 10.02 -3.53
N GLN A 168 1.68 8.98 -3.67
CA GLN A 168 1.43 7.65 -3.11
C GLN A 168 1.62 7.59 -1.58
N GLU A 169 2.04 8.68 -0.92
CA GLU A 169 2.14 8.74 0.54
C GLU A 169 0.77 8.59 1.25
N ARG A 170 -0.37 8.88 0.59
CA ARG A 170 -1.69 8.89 1.27
C ARG A 170 -2.56 7.64 1.16
N HIS A 171 -2.33 6.69 0.23
CA HIS A 171 -3.18 5.48 0.12
C HIS A 171 -2.34 4.18 0.06
N SER A 172 -2.41 3.45 1.17
CA SER A 172 -1.88 2.13 1.56
C SER A 172 -0.83 1.42 0.68
N ILE A 173 0.39 1.37 1.17
CA ILE A 173 1.15 0.19 1.65
C ILE A 173 1.32 -1.03 0.73
N ILE A 174 0.34 -1.63 0.04
CA ILE A 174 0.60 -2.92 -0.68
C ILE A 174 -0.11 -3.10 -2.05
N SER A 175 -1.21 -2.46 -2.40
CA SER A 175 -2.20 -3.19 -3.22
C SER A 175 -2.04 -3.28 -4.76
N THR A 176 -0.88 -3.05 -5.41
CA THR A 176 -0.85 -3.31 -6.88
C THR A 176 0.47 -3.68 -7.56
N TYR A 177 1.67 -3.41 -7.00
CA TYR A 177 2.88 -3.48 -7.86
C TYR A 177 4.06 -4.33 -7.36
N LEU A 178 4.20 -4.62 -6.07
CA LEU A 178 5.33 -5.43 -5.60
C LEU A 178 5.17 -6.93 -5.95
N ASP A 179 3.94 -7.47 -5.90
CA ASP A 179 3.67 -8.89 -6.18
C ASP A 179 3.89 -9.29 -7.65
N HIS A 180 3.71 -8.38 -8.61
CA HIS A 180 3.85 -8.68 -10.04
C HIS A 180 5.25 -8.36 -10.60
N PHE A 181 5.98 -7.43 -9.99
CA PHE A 181 7.17 -6.85 -10.64
C PHE A 181 8.50 -7.47 -10.18
N ILE A 182 8.66 -7.81 -8.90
CA ILE A 182 10.00 -8.11 -8.34
C ILE A 182 10.30 -9.61 -8.26
N ILE A 183 9.33 -10.44 -7.87
CA ILE A 183 9.62 -11.85 -7.54
C ILE A 183 9.78 -12.73 -8.80
N LYS A 184 9.17 -12.38 -9.94
CA LYS A 184 9.12 -13.27 -11.12
C LYS A 184 10.06 -12.93 -12.28
N ASN A 185 10.56 -11.69 -12.38
CA ASN A 185 10.98 -11.17 -13.70
C ASN A 185 12.41 -10.63 -13.81
N VAL A 186 13.17 -10.53 -12.72
CA VAL A 186 14.58 -10.10 -12.75
C VAL A 186 15.46 -11.28 -12.35
N LYS A 187 16.29 -11.81 -13.28
CA LYS A 187 17.50 -12.53 -12.85
C LYS A 187 18.41 -11.52 -12.15
N ILE A 188 18.25 -11.37 -10.85
CA ILE A 188 19.44 -11.24 -10.02
C ILE A 188 19.92 -12.68 -9.89
N LYS A 189 20.88 -13.07 -10.72
CA LYS A 189 21.65 -14.29 -10.50
C LYS A 189 22.08 -14.19 -9.03
N SER A 190 21.69 -15.17 -8.23
CA SER A 190 21.93 -15.25 -6.81
C SER A 190 23.38 -14.91 -6.44
N ASP A 191 23.63 -13.64 -6.15
CA ASP A 191 24.69 -13.18 -5.26
C ASP A 191 23.97 -12.42 -4.15
N PHE A 192 23.25 -13.20 -3.33
CA PHE A 192 22.75 -12.76 -2.02
C PHE A 192 23.89 -12.42 -1.04
N SER A 193 25.15 -12.57 -1.45
CA SER A 193 26.33 -12.15 -0.69
C SER A 193 26.35 -10.64 -0.39
N LEU A 194 25.71 -9.80 -1.20
CA LEU A 194 25.56 -8.37 -0.91
C LEU A 194 24.37 -8.04 0.01
N LEU A 195 23.41 -8.96 0.16
CA LEU A 195 22.26 -8.82 1.06
C LEU A 195 22.60 -9.27 2.50
N GLU A 196 23.49 -10.25 2.67
CA GLU A 196 23.96 -10.67 4.00
C GLU A 196 24.82 -9.59 4.68
N VAL A 197 25.64 -8.85 3.93
CA VAL A 197 26.55 -7.84 4.51
C VAL A 197 25.78 -6.66 5.12
N SER A 198 24.70 -6.17 4.49
CA SER A 198 23.98 -5.00 5.01
C SER A 198 23.08 -5.30 6.23
N VAL A 199 22.59 -6.53 6.36
CA VAL A 199 21.75 -6.93 7.51
C VAL A 199 22.59 -7.26 8.73
N ILE A 200 23.82 -7.77 8.55
CA ILE A 200 24.75 -8.07 9.65
C ILE A 200 25.40 -6.79 10.18
N ASP A 201 25.68 -5.81 9.33
CA ASP A 201 26.31 -4.55 9.75
C ASP A 201 25.37 -3.67 10.59
N GLU A 202 24.04 -3.64 10.32
CA GLU A 202 23.10 -2.89 11.16
C GLU A 202 22.90 -3.52 12.55
N VAL A 203 23.12 -4.82 12.72
CA VAL A 203 23.00 -5.50 14.03
C VAL A 203 24.23 -5.25 14.91
N ASN A 204 25.41 -5.01 14.32
CA ASN A 204 26.64 -4.75 15.08
C ASN A 204 26.84 -3.28 15.49
N VAL A 205 26.09 -2.33 14.92
CA VAL A 205 26.16 -0.90 15.29
C VAL A 205 25.44 -0.60 16.62
N TRP A 206 24.63 -1.52 17.14
CA TRP A 206 23.93 -1.37 18.43
C TRP A 206 24.64 -2.01 19.63
N ASN A 207 25.89 -2.46 19.48
CA ASN A 207 26.69 -3.07 20.56
C ASN A 207 28.01 -2.33 20.83
N ILE A 208 27.98 -0.99 20.82
CA ILE A 208 28.98 -0.13 21.51
C ILE A 208 28.23 0.99 22.23
#